data_AF-A0A7S0GMQ4-F1
#
_entry.id   AF-A0A7S0GMQ4-F1
#
_cell.length_a   1.000
_cell.length_b   1.000
_cell.length_c   1.000
_cell.angle_alpha   90.00
_cell.angle_beta   90.00
_cell.angle_gamma   90.00
#
_symmetry.space_group_name_H-M   'P 1'
#
loop_
_entity.id
_entity.type
_entity.pdbx_description
1 polymer ?
#
loop_
_entity_poly.entity_id
_entity_poly.type
_entity_poly.pdbx_seq_one_letter_code
_entity_poly.pdbx_strand_id
1 'polypeptide(L)'
;QNPVILSDVTGPLGNIREDLDGYLKSRQPSNFVGEMLLPRLYKEGAKPGSLGDVDAPRVNSLVLYVGTQAISRLQNSVIAHTPEMEVLQKLMELDDRGRYISLNAIANQLRYPSSHTHYYSCVMLFLFGEAKAEGVKEQITRVLLERLIVHRPHPWGLLITFLELIKNQRYQFWSHPFTRCATEIEKVFESVARS
;
A
#
# COMPACT_ATOMS: atom_id res chain seq x y z
N GLN A 1 -15.34 5.04 12.24
CA GLN A 1 -14.70 4.78 13.55
C GLN A 1 -13.28 4.26 13.33
N ASN A 2 -12.34 4.71 14.16
CA ASN A 2 -10.97 4.18 14.16
C ASN A 2 -10.92 2.80 14.83
N PRO A 3 -10.24 1.80 14.23
CA PRO A 3 -10.03 0.51 14.86
C PRO A 3 -9.05 0.64 16.05
N VAL A 4 -9.22 -0.22 17.07
CA VAL A 4 -8.29 -0.29 18.20
C VAL A 4 -7.02 -1.04 17.78
N ILE A 5 -5.86 -0.47 18.07
CA ILE A 5 -4.55 -1.08 17.85
C ILE A 5 -3.84 -1.13 19.21
N LEU A 6 -3.56 -2.34 19.68
CA LEU A 6 -2.91 -2.58 20.98
C LEU A 6 -1.41 -2.81 20.88
N SER A 7 -0.90 -3.03 19.67
CA SER A 7 0.53 -3.23 19.40
C SER A 7 1.27 -1.90 19.32
N ASP A 8 2.53 -1.88 19.73
CA ASP A 8 3.40 -0.72 19.55
C ASP A 8 3.78 -0.57 18.06
N VAL A 9 3.08 0.32 17.37
CA VAL A 9 3.34 0.69 15.98
C VAL A 9 4.61 1.55 15.86
N THR A 10 5.01 2.23 16.93
CA THR A 10 6.10 3.21 16.87
C THR A 10 7.47 2.59 17.13
N GLY A 11 7.54 1.50 17.89
CA GLY A 11 8.78 0.80 18.22
C GLY A 11 9.67 0.49 17.01
N PRO A 12 9.16 -0.17 15.94
CA PRO A 12 9.98 -0.52 14.77
C PRO A 12 10.45 0.68 13.94
N LEU A 13 9.83 1.86 14.09
CA LEU A 13 10.26 3.08 13.41
C LEU A 13 11.51 3.69 14.06
N GLY A 14 11.70 3.49 15.37
CA GLY A 14 12.86 4.01 16.10
C GLY A 14 13.13 5.49 15.81
N ASN A 15 14.35 5.78 15.36
CA ASN A 15 14.81 7.14 15.04
C ASN A 15 14.20 7.75 13.76
N ILE A 16 13.55 6.95 12.90
CA ILE A 16 12.89 7.48 11.69
C ILE A 16 11.69 8.35 12.04
N ARG A 17 11.05 8.06 13.18
CA ARG A 17 9.79 8.69 13.58
C ARG A 17 9.89 10.22 13.69
N GLU A 18 10.92 10.74 14.35
CA GLU A 18 11.05 12.18 14.58
C GLU A 18 11.22 12.96 13.27
N ASP A 19 12.10 12.46 12.40
CA ASP A 19 12.32 13.04 11.08
C ASP A 19 11.05 12.94 10.21
N LEU A 20 10.35 11.80 10.26
CA LEU A 20 9.09 11.59 9.56
C LEU A 20 8.02 12.56 10.05
N ASP A 21 7.86 12.75 11.36
CA ASP A 21 6.90 13.71 11.93
C ASP A 21 7.24 15.15 11.49
N GLY A 22 8.52 15.50 11.43
CA GLY A 22 9.00 16.78 10.91
C GLY A 22 8.63 16.98 9.44
N TYR A 23 8.85 15.96 8.60
CA TYR A 23 8.49 15.98 7.19
C TYR A 23 6.97 16.03 6.98
N LEU A 24 6.18 15.23 7.69
CA LEU A 24 4.71 15.24 7.54
C LEU A 24 4.11 16.60 7.90
N LYS A 25 4.72 17.36 8.82
CA LYS A 25 4.26 18.71 9.19
C LYS A 25 4.71 19.79 8.21
N SER A 26 5.99 19.78 7.83
CA SER A 26 6.62 20.88 7.07
C SER A 26 6.71 20.63 5.56
N ARG A 27 6.57 19.37 5.13
CA ARG A 27 6.88 18.87 3.78
C ARG A 27 8.31 19.21 3.34
N GLN A 28 9.21 19.36 4.30
CA GLN A 28 10.63 19.65 4.08
C GLN A 28 11.50 18.65 4.84
N PRO A 29 12.69 18.31 4.31
CA PRO A 29 13.16 18.67 2.97
C PRO A 29 12.43 17.86 1.87
N SER A 30 12.33 18.39 0.65
CA SER A 30 11.56 17.76 -0.44
C SER A 30 12.10 16.40 -0.89
N ASN A 31 13.39 16.14 -0.69
CA ASN A 31 14.07 14.88 -1.00
C ASN A 31 14.02 13.86 0.17
N PHE A 32 13.43 14.21 1.32
CA PHE A 32 13.41 13.37 2.52
C PHE A 32 13.00 11.92 2.24
N VAL A 33 11.89 11.74 1.52
CA VAL A 33 11.32 10.41 1.30
C VAL A 33 12.29 9.53 0.52
N GLY A 34 12.86 10.04 -0.57
CA GLY A 34 13.75 9.27 -1.44
C GLY A 34 15.13 9.03 -0.84
N GLU A 35 15.77 10.07 -0.31
CA GLU A 35 17.20 10.04 0.06
C GLU A 35 17.43 9.70 1.54
N MET A 36 16.46 9.96 2.41
CA MET A 36 16.62 9.76 3.86
C MET A 36 15.75 8.63 4.39
N LEU A 37 14.49 8.53 3.95
CA LEU A 37 13.55 7.54 4.47
C LEU A 37 13.79 6.15 3.85
N LEU A 38 13.77 6.03 2.51
CA LEU A 38 13.87 4.72 1.85
C LEU A 38 15.13 3.91 2.24
N PRO A 39 16.35 4.49 2.31
CA PRO A 39 17.53 3.74 2.70
C PRO A 39 17.43 3.15 4.12
N ARG A 40 16.71 3.83 5.02
CA ARG A 40 16.50 3.39 6.41
C ARG A 40 15.44 2.29 6.53
N LEU A 41 14.75 1.90 5.45
CA LEU A 41 13.80 0.78 5.46
C LEU A 41 14.48 -0.59 5.26
N TYR A 42 15.75 -0.60 4.89
CA TYR A 42 16.53 -1.82 4.70
C TYR A 42 17.14 -2.29 6.03
N LYS A 43 17.33 -3.61 6.17
CA LYS A 43 18.03 -4.20 7.31
C LYS A 43 19.49 -3.76 7.35
N GLU A 44 19.99 -3.47 8.55
CA GLU A 44 21.40 -3.15 8.78
C GLU A 44 22.30 -4.34 8.39
N GLY A 45 23.41 -4.06 7.70
CA GLY A 45 24.38 -5.09 7.30
C GLY A 45 24.03 -5.90 6.04
N ALA A 46 23.05 -5.46 5.24
CA ALA A 46 22.85 -6.01 3.90
C ALA A 46 24.16 -5.89 3.09
N LYS A 47 24.64 -7.01 2.52
CA LYS A 47 25.91 -7.03 1.78
C LYS A 47 25.81 -6.14 0.54
N PRO A 48 26.86 -5.38 0.20
CA PRO A 48 26.91 -4.67 -1.08
C PRO A 48 26.72 -5.66 -2.22
N GLY A 49 25.68 -5.47 -3.04
CA GLY A 49 25.36 -6.35 -4.19
C GLY A 49 24.26 -7.39 -3.95
N SER A 50 23.73 -7.56 -2.73
CA SER A 50 22.38 -8.11 -2.57
C SER A 50 21.40 -6.95 -2.67
N LEU A 51 20.26 -7.13 -3.36
CA LEU A 51 19.11 -6.27 -3.08
C LEU A 51 18.87 -6.40 -1.58
N GLY A 52 19.09 -5.33 -0.82
CA GLY A 52 19.02 -5.39 0.63
C GLY A 52 17.64 -5.89 1.05
N ASP A 53 17.59 -6.78 2.04
CA ASP A 53 16.33 -7.23 2.58
C ASP A 53 15.63 -6.05 3.26
N VAL A 54 14.50 -5.61 2.69
CA VAL A 54 13.61 -4.64 3.33
C VAL A 54 13.14 -5.19 4.67
N ASP A 55 13.19 -4.36 5.71
CA ASP A 55 12.75 -4.70 7.05
C ASP A 55 11.21 -4.62 7.14
N ALA A 56 10.55 -5.77 6.97
CA ALA A 56 9.09 -5.84 6.90
C ALA A 56 8.38 -5.26 8.15
N PRO A 57 8.77 -5.56 9.41
CA PRO A 57 8.26 -4.87 10.59
C PRO A 57 8.31 -3.34 10.50
N ARG A 58 9.42 -2.79 9.99
CA ARG A 58 9.60 -1.34 9.84
C ARG A 58 8.69 -0.77 8.76
N VAL A 59 8.55 -1.43 7.61
CA VAL A 59 7.61 -1.02 6.54
C VAL A 59 6.16 -1.11 7.01
N ASN A 60 5.78 -2.19 7.70
CA ASN A 60 4.44 -2.35 8.26
C ASN A 60 4.10 -1.21 9.21
N SER A 61 5.05 -0.86 10.08
CA SER A 61 4.92 0.24 11.04
C SER A 61 4.85 1.60 10.36
N LEU A 62 5.68 1.84 9.34
CA LEU A 62 5.65 3.07 8.54
C LEU A 62 4.31 3.26 7.87
N VAL A 63 3.84 2.25 7.13
CA VAL A 63 2.58 2.31 6.40
C VAL A 63 1.43 2.59 7.37
N LEU A 64 1.37 1.88 8.50
CA LEU A 64 0.33 2.06 9.51
C LEU A 64 0.37 3.44 10.17
N TYR A 65 1.56 3.88 10.58
CA TYR A 65 1.77 5.18 11.23
C TYR A 65 1.39 6.34 10.30
N VAL A 66 1.90 6.34 9.07
CA VAL A 66 1.59 7.35 8.06
C VAL A 66 0.09 7.41 7.78
N GLY A 67 -0.58 6.26 7.67
CA GLY A 67 -2.04 6.25 7.48
C GLY A 67 -2.82 6.77 8.68
N THR A 68 -2.37 6.51 9.92
CA THR A 68 -3.03 7.09 11.11
C THR A 68 -2.90 8.62 11.17
N GLN A 69 -1.75 9.16 10.76
CA GLN A 69 -1.56 10.61 10.65
C GLN A 69 -2.43 11.20 9.54
N ALA A 70 -2.47 10.53 8.38
CA ALA A 70 -3.30 10.93 7.25
C ALA A 70 -4.78 10.99 7.64
N ILE A 71 -5.32 9.95 8.28
CA ILE A 71 -6.73 9.88 8.69
C ILE A 71 -7.08 11.00 9.66
N SER A 72 -6.17 11.34 10.56
CA SER A 72 -6.35 12.44 11.52
C SER A 72 -6.39 13.80 10.81
N ARG A 73 -5.62 13.97 9.72
CA ARG A 73 -5.60 15.18 8.88
C ARG A 73 -6.80 15.26 7.92
N LEU A 74 -7.23 14.13 7.36
CA LEU A 74 -8.18 14.00 6.25
C LEU A 74 -9.62 14.34 6.59
N GLN A 75 -9.94 14.68 7.84
CA GLN A 75 -11.30 15.07 8.22
C GLN A 75 -11.85 16.25 7.39
N ASN A 76 -11.01 16.97 6.62
CA ASN A 76 -11.41 18.07 5.72
C ASN A 76 -10.72 18.10 4.34
N SER A 77 -9.98 17.07 3.89
CA SER A 77 -9.15 17.17 2.66
C SER A 77 -9.23 15.96 1.73
N VAL A 78 -8.78 16.15 0.48
CA VAL A 78 -8.62 15.07 -0.50
C VAL A 78 -7.36 14.27 -0.16
N ILE A 79 -7.36 12.96 -0.44
CA ILE A 79 -6.22 12.06 -0.23
C ILE A 79 -5.03 12.37 -1.16
N ALA A 80 -5.29 12.99 -2.31
CA ALA A 80 -4.27 13.36 -3.29
C ALA A 80 -3.40 14.53 -2.78
N HIS A 81 -2.11 14.50 -3.11
CA HIS A 81 -1.13 15.56 -2.83
C HIS A 81 -0.83 15.85 -1.34
N THR A 82 -1.02 14.86 -0.47
CA THR A 82 -0.59 14.94 0.93
C THR A 82 0.83 14.38 1.11
N PRO A 83 1.60 14.85 2.11
CA PRO A 83 2.92 14.28 2.41
C PRO A 83 2.83 12.79 2.79
N GLU A 84 1.72 12.37 3.40
CA GLU A 84 1.46 10.96 3.68
C GLU A 84 1.31 10.13 2.40
N MET A 85 0.60 10.66 1.39
CA MET A 85 0.48 10.00 0.10
C MET A 85 1.82 9.98 -0.66
N GLU A 86 2.62 11.05 -0.57
CA GLU A 86 3.98 11.07 -1.16
C GLU A 86 4.87 9.95 -0.62
N VAL A 87 4.82 9.69 0.69
CA VAL A 87 5.54 8.56 1.29
C VAL A 87 5.05 7.24 0.68
N LEU A 88 3.73 7.02 0.62
CA LEU A 88 3.15 5.77 0.11
C LEU A 88 3.40 5.57 -1.39
N GLN A 89 3.39 6.64 -2.19
CA GLN A 89 3.75 6.59 -3.61
C GLN A 89 5.23 6.25 -3.80
N LYS A 90 6.12 6.82 -2.99
CA LYS A 90 7.57 6.56 -3.10
C LYS A 90 7.92 5.11 -2.78
N LEU A 91 7.14 4.43 -1.92
CA LEU A 91 7.29 2.99 -1.68
C LEU A 91 7.08 2.14 -2.95
N MET A 92 6.34 2.64 -3.95
CA MET A 92 6.14 1.93 -5.22
C MET A 92 7.37 2.00 -6.14
N GLU A 93 8.32 2.88 -5.85
CA GLU A 93 9.60 2.97 -6.57
C GLU A 93 10.65 1.99 -6.02
N LEU A 94 10.36 1.28 -4.93
CA LEU A 94 11.20 0.19 -4.45
C LEU A 94 11.28 -0.94 -5.49
N ASP A 95 12.29 -1.79 -5.32
CA ASP A 95 12.40 -3.05 -6.05
C ASP A 95 11.19 -3.95 -5.85
N ASP A 96 11.03 -4.96 -6.70
CA ASP A 96 9.85 -5.83 -6.72
C ASP A 96 9.49 -6.41 -5.35
N ARG A 97 10.51 -6.77 -4.55
CA ARG A 97 10.30 -7.32 -3.21
C ARG A 97 9.91 -6.25 -2.20
N GLY A 98 10.57 -5.09 -2.20
CA GLY A 98 10.21 -3.96 -1.33
C GLY A 98 8.80 -3.44 -1.61
N ARG A 99 8.42 -3.37 -2.89
CA ARG A 99 7.06 -3.00 -3.31
C ARG A 99 6.04 -4.04 -2.88
N TYR A 100 6.31 -5.33 -3.05
CA TYR A 100 5.44 -6.42 -2.57
C TYR A 100 5.18 -6.36 -1.06
N ILE A 101 6.22 -6.12 -0.26
CA ILE A 101 6.10 -5.96 1.21
C ILE A 101 5.24 -4.73 1.54
N SER A 102 5.48 -3.60 0.87
CA SER A 102 4.75 -2.35 1.08
C SER A 102 3.26 -2.48 0.73
N LEU A 103 2.95 -3.12 -0.41
CA LEU A 103 1.57 -3.40 -0.82
C LEU A 103 0.87 -4.36 0.16
N ASN A 104 1.58 -5.37 0.67
CA ASN A 104 1.04 -6.24 1.71
C ASN A 104 0.75 -5.48 3.01
N ALA A 105 1.61 -4.54 3.41
CA ALA A 105 1.38 -3.69 4.58
C ALA A 105 0.10 -2.85 4.44
N ILE A 106 -0.16 -2.30 3.24
CA ILE A 106 -1.40 -1.58 2.89
C ILE A 106 -2.59 -2.54 2.94
N ALA A 107 -2.49 -3.69 2.26
CA ALA A 107 -3.57 -4.67 2.16
C ALA A 107 -3.96 -5.27 3.52
N ASN A 108 -3.04 -5.33 4.49
CA ASN A 108 -3.32 -5.76 5.87
C ASN A 108 -4.36 -4.88 6.58
N GLN A 109 -4.57 -3.65 6.10
CA GLN A 109 -5.53 -2.72 6.68
C GLN A 109 -6.92 -2.81 6.03
N LEU A 110 -7.07 -3.59 4.96
CA LEU A 110 -8.33 -3.86 4.27
C LEU A 110 -9.13 -4.95 5.01
N ARG A 111 -9.77 -4.61 6.13
CA ARG A 111 -10.37 -5.55 7.09
C ARG A 111 -11.89 -5.46 7.11
N TYR A 112 -12.47 -5.02 8.24
CA TYR A 112 -13.89 -4.73 8.41
C TYR A 112 -14.15 -3.23 8.23
N PRO A 113 -15.40 -2.77 8.06
CA PRO A 113 -15.73 -1.35 7.94
C PRO A 113 -15.11 -0.50 9.06
N SER A 114 -14.13 0.33 8.71
CA SER A 114 -13.40 1.21 9.62
C SER A 114 -12.78 2.38 8.84
N SER A 115 -12.36 3.44 9.53
CA SER A 115 -11.67 4.57 8.88
C SER A 115 -10.36 4.14 8.22
N HIS A 116 -9.62 3.20 8.84
CA HIS A 116 -8.40 2.65 8.26
C HIS A 116 -8.72 1.90 6.97
N THR A 117 -9.68 0.98 7.01
CA THR A 117 -10.06 0.21 5.83
C THR A 117 -10.54 1.11 4.69
N HIS A 118 -11.32 2.15 4.98
CA HIS A 118 -11.70 3.14 3.98
C HIS A 118 -10.48 3.88 3.40
N TYR A 119 -9.62 4.42 4.26
CA TYR A 119 -8.42 5.15 3.83
C TYR A 119 -7.51 4.29 2.95
N TYR A 120 -7.14 3.08 3.40
CA TYR A 120 -6.24 2.21 2.64
C TYR A 120 -6.88 1.62 1.38
N SER A 121 -8.21 1.50 1.34
CA SER A 121 -8.94 1.18 0.10
C SER A 121 -8.73 2.29 -0.93
N CYS A 122 -8.94 3.55 -0.54
CA CYS A 122 -8.67 4.70 -1.39
C CYS A 122 -7.18 4.80 -1.79
N VAL A 123 -6.25 4.55 -0.88
CA VAL A 123 -4.80 4.50 -1.18
C VAL A 123 -4.51 3.46 -2.25
N MET A 124 -4.99 2.22 -2.09
CA MET A 124 -4.71 1.14 -3.04
C MET A 124 -5.23 1.48 -4.44
N LEU A 125 -6.45 2.01 -4.52
CA LEU A 125 -7.07 2.43 -5.77
C LEU A 125 -6.36 3.64 -6.40
N PHE A 126 -5.92 4.60 -5.58
CA PHE A 126 -5.15 5.76 -6.04
C PHE A 126 -3.79 5.35 -6.59
N LEU A 127 -3.05 4.49 -5.88
CA LEU A 127 -1.77 3.96 -6.35
C LEU A 127 -1.92 3.22 -7.68
N PHE A 128 -2.99 2.44 -7.86
CA PHE A 128 -3.27 1.78 -9.15
C PHE A 128 -3.56 2.79 -10.26
N GLY A 129 -4.41 3.79 -10.00
CA GLY A 129 -4.82 4.78 -10.99
C GLY A 129 -3.68 5.70 -11.44
N GLU A 130 -2.78 6.07 -10.53
CA GLU A 130 -1.66 6.98 -10.81
C GLU A 130 -0.37 6.25 -11.23
N ALA A 131 -0.31 4.92 -11.13
CA ALA A 131 0.85 4.15 -11.51
C ALA A 131 1.12 4.26 -13.02
N LYS A 132 2.30 4.80 -13.38
CA LYS A 132 2.79 4.85 -14.76
C LYS A 132 3.35 3.51 -15.22
N ALA A 133 3.98 2.77 -14.32
CA ALA A 133 4.58 1.48 -14.62
C ALA A 133 3.55 0.36 -14.45
N GLU A 134 3.33 -0.41 -15.51
CA GLU A 134 2.41 -1.57 -15.49
C GLU A 134 2.77 -2.59 -14.41
N GLY A 135 4.06 -2.80 -14.14
CA GLY A 135 4.51 -3.71 -13.08
C GLY A 135 4.00 -3.35 -11.68
N VAL A 136 3.73 -2.06 -11.40
CA VAL A 136 3.12 -1.64 -10.12
C VAL A 136 1.65 -2.05 -10.07
N LYS A 137 0.90 -1.83 -11.16
CA LYS A 137 -0.51 -2.23 -11.27
C LYS A 137 -0.70 -3.73 -11.20
N GLU A 138 0.18 -4.48 -11.87
CA GLU A 138 0.22 -5.93 -11.81
C GLU A 138 0.47 -6.41 -10.38
N GLN A 139 1.45 -5.85 -9.67
CA GLN A 139 1.73 -6.24 -8.30
C GLN A 139 0.60 -5.87 -7.32
N ILE A 140 -0.05 -4.71 -7.48
CA ILE A 140 -1.27 -4.37 -6.71
C ILE A 140 -2.32 -5.45 -6.91
N THR A 141 -2.59 -5.80 -8.17
CA THR A 141 -3.57 -6.83 -8.54
C THR A 141 -3.20 -8.18 -7.93
N ARG A 142 -1.93 -8.57 -8.04
CA ARG A 142 -1.40 -9.81 -7.47
C ARG A 142 -1.60 -9.88 -5.96
N VAL A 143 -1.24 -8.83 -5.21
CA VAL A 143 -1.39 -8.81 -3.74
C VAL A 143 -2.85 -8.93 -3.32
N LEU A 144 -3.78 -8.29 -4.05
CA LEU A 144 -5.21 -8.43 -3.76
C LEU A 144 -5.71 -9.84 -4.13
N LEU A 145 -5.31 -10.36 -5.29
CA LEU A 145 -5.77 -11.65 -5.80
C LEU A 145 -5.25 -12.84 -4.97
N GLU A 146 -3.98 -12.84 -4.56
CA GLU A 146 -3.38 -13.88 -3.70
C GLU A 146 -4.21 -14.09 -2.42
N ARG A 147 -4.84 -13.03 -1.90
CA ARG A 147 -5.69 -13.07 -0.70
C ARG A 147 -7.14 -13.47 -0.97
N LEU A 148 -7.57 -13.49 -2.24
CA LEU A 148 -8.94 -13.83 -2.65
C LEU A 148 -9.05 -15.24 -3.22
N ILE A 149 -7.97 -15.82 -3.74
CA ILE A 149 -7.94 -17.20 -4.25
C ILE A 149 -7.93 -18.26 -3.13
N VAL A 150 -7.54 -17.87 -1.92
CA VAL A 150 -7.53 -18.78 -0.76
C VAL A 150 -8.96 -19.05 -0.25
N HIS A 151 -9.10 -20.11 0.54
CA HIS A 151 -10.38 -20.45 1.16
C HIS A 151 -10.91 -19.32 2.05
N ARG A 152 -12.24 -19.18 2.07
CA ARG A 152 -12.98 -18.24 2.91
C ARG A 152 -12.68 -18.46 4.41
N PRO A 153 -12.82 -17.44 5.28
CA PRO A 153 -13.40 -16.12 5.01
C PRO A 153 -12.42 -15.12 4.37
N HIS A 154 -12.95 -14.23 3.53
CA HIS A 154 -12.21 -13.10 2.97
C HIS A 154 -12.51 -11.81 3.74
N PRO A 155 -11.52 -10.94 3.98
CA PRO A 155 -11.77 -9.63 4.59
C PRO A 155 -12.72 -8.77 3.75
N TRP A 156 -13.70 -8.14 4.38
CA TRP A 156 -14.71 -7.31 3.69
C TRP A 156 -14.08 -6.18 2.87
N GLY A 157 -13.15 -5.43 3.46
CA GLY A 157 -12.48 -4.30 2.81
C GLY A 157 -11.63 -4.72 1.63
N LEU A 158 -11.07 -5.93 1.66
CA LEU A 158 -10.32 -6.50 0.54
C LEU A 158 -11.25 -6.74 -0.65
N LEU A 159 -12.39 -7.39 -0.41
CA LEU A 159 -13.42 -7.63 -1.45
C LEU A 159 -13.93 -6.32 -2.04
N ILE A 160 -14.29 -5.35 -1.21
CA ILE A 160 -14.79 -4.04 -1.68
C ILE A 160 -13.76 -3.31 -2.53
N THR A 161 -12.50 -3.26 -2.08
CA THR A 161 -11.42 -2.60 -2.82
C THR A 161 -11.19 -3.28 -4.17
N PHE A 162 -11.19 -4.62 -4.20
CA PHE A 162 -10.98 -5.37 -5.43
C PHE A 162 -12.17 -5.23 -6.40
N LEU A 163 -13.41 -5.28 -5.89
CA LEU A 163 -14.62 -5.05 -6.69
C LEU A 163 -14.65 -3.65 -7.30
N GLU A 164 -14.30 -2.63 -6.54
CA GLU A 164 -14.20 -1.25 -7.04
C GLU A 164 -13.17 -1.15 -8.16
N LEU A 165 -11.99 -1.77 -7.98
CA LEU A 165 -10.92 -1.78 -8.98
C LEU A 165 -11.37 -2.36 -10.33
N ILE A 166 -12.09 -3.49 -10.31
CA ILE A 166 -12.48 -4.20 -11.54
C ILE A 166 -13.78 -3.69 -12.18
N LYS A 167 -14.68 -3.08 -11.40
CA LYS A 167 -15.98 -2.58 -11.89
C LYS A 167 -15.93 -1.12 -12.33
N ASN A 168 -15.13 -0.29 -11.66
CA ASN A 168 -15.05 1.12 -11.99
C ASN A 168 -14.24 1.34 -13.27
N GLN A 169 -14.91 1.85 -14.32
CA GLN A 169 -14.31 2.09 -15.63
C GLN A 169 -13.11 3.05 -15.59
N ARG A 170 -13.02 3.91 -14.56
CA ARG A 170 -11.88 4.82 -14.37
C ARG A 170 -10.53 4.12 -14.38
N TYR A 171 -10.46 2.90 -13.83
CA TYR A 171 -9.20 2.16 -13.73
C TYR A 171 -8.86 1.37 -15.00
N GLN A 172 -9.83 1.21 -15.89
CA GLN A 172 -9.70 0.42 -17.13
C GLN A 172 -9.05 -0.95 -16.87
N PHE A 173 -9.41 -1.61 -15.75
CA PHE A 173 -8.71 -2.79 -15.26
C PHE A 173 -8.51 -3.86 -16.34
N TRP A 174 -9.59 -4.20 -17.04
CA TRP A 174 -9.63 -5.24 -18.08
C TRP A 174 -8.92 -4.88 -19.39
N SER A 175 -8.42 -3.64 -19.55
CA SER A 175 -7.61 -3.27 -20.71
C SER A 175 -6.11 -3.50 -20.49
N HIS A 176 -5.67 -3.76 -19.24
CA HIS A 176 -4.25 -3.96 -18.96
C HIS A 176 -3.79 -5.36 -19.39
N PRO A 177 -2.60 -5.50 -20.03
CA PRO A 177 -2.14 -6.77 -20.60
C PRO A 177 -2.05 -7.92 -19.58
N PHE A 178 -1.68 -7.63 -18.34
CA PHE A 178 -1.54 -8.65 -17.27
C PHE A 178 -2.87 -9.31 -16.90
N THR A 179 -4.02 -8.72 -17.25
CA THR A 179 -5.34 -9.32 -16.98
C THR A 179 -5.70 -10.43 -17.95
N ARG A 180 -5.01 -10.53 -19.09
CA ARG A 180 -5.28 -11.47 -20.18
C ARG A 180 -4.06 -12.32 -20.55
N CYS A 181 -3.05 -12.37 -19.68
CA CYS A 181 -1.82 -13.11 -19.96
C CYS A 181 -2.02 -14.63 -19.95
N ALA A 182 -3.06 -15.12 -19.26
CA ALA A 182 -3.45 -16.52 -19.26
C ALA A 182 -4.96 -16.68 -19.03
N THR A 183 -5.58 -17.67 -19.68
CA THR A 183 -7.02 -17.96 -19.58
C THR A 183 -7.43 -18.30 -18.15
N GLU A 184 -6.54 -18.91 -17.37
CA GLU A 184 -6.73 -19.25 -15.97
C GLU A 184 -6.86 -18.01 -15.10
N ILE A 185 -6.04 -16.99 -15.36
CA ILE A 185 -6.04 -15.72 -14.62
C ILE A 185 -7.35 -14.96 -14.90
N GLU A 186 -7.79 -14.94 -16.16
CA GLU A 186 -9.07 -14.35 -16.56
C GLU A 186 -10.26 -15.05 -15.86
N LYS A 187 -10.28 -16.38 -15.85
CA LYS A 187 -11.31 -17.17 -15.13
C LYS A 187 -11.33 -16.89 -13.64
N VAL A 188 -10.16 -16.73 -13.01
CA VAL A 188 -10.07 -16.38 -11.58
C VAL A 188 -10.68 -15.00 -11.33
N PHE A 189 -10.35 -14.00 -12.16
CA PHE A 189 -10.93 -12.67 -12.02
C PHE A 189 -12.43 -12.65 -12.20
N GLU A 190 -12.96 -13.36 -13.20
CA GLU A 190 -14.40 -13.47 -13.40
C GLU A 190 -15.11 -14.19 -12.24
N SER A 191 -14.50 -15.25 -11.68
CA SER A 191 -15.06 -15.98 -10.55
C SER A 191 -15.22 -15.08 -9.33
N VAL A 192 -14.20 -14.27 -9.04
CA VAL A 192 -14.24 -13.30 -7.94
C VAL A 192 -15.22 -12.17 -8.23
N ALA A 193 -15.34 -11.70 -9.48
CA ALA A 193 -16.28 -10.65 -9.87
C ALA A 193 -17.76 -11.04 -9.72
N ARG A 194 -18.06 -12.34 -9.83
CA ARG A 194 -19.40 -12.93 -9.68
C ARG A 194 -19.77 -13.31 -8.23
N SER A 195 -18.77 -13.38 -7.35
CA SER A 195 -18.90 -13.75 -5.93
C SER A 195 -19.36 -12.58 -5.07
#